data_AF-A0A524FGN2-F1
#
_entry.id   AF-A0A524FGN2-F1
#
_cell.length_a   1.000
_cell.length_b   1.000
_cell.length_c   1.000
_cell.angle_alpha   90.00
_cell.angle_beta   90.00
_cell.angle_gamma   90.00
#
_symmetry.space_group_name_H-M   'P 1'
#
loop_
_entity.id
_entity.type
_entity.pdbx_description
1 polymer ?
#
loop_
_entity_poly.entity_id
_entity_poly.type
_entity_poly.pdbx_seq_one_letter_code
_entity_poly.pdbx_strand_id
1 'polypeptide(L)'
;MSQFFTLYTYTPWDGLKTNELSQVRLLSLKSILKSFPVIEKEFFDDLKSKINDYVHYSITSCIRRIVGPNNEDYDISSFNFIWALDDQNRMYQFLFQNIKKKDNLQSILVALAPPELGKLFSEYKEEIIHRIFSLLNKPSKIKFLMILIHKGKSLAQEHQTLQYYKENMEKFKFINKLENMPNIRGQWYPSYHPRCPVCNTYMTELDGYKVGLGRLICPKCGFEKE
;
A
#
# COMPACT_ATOMS: atom_id res chain seq x y z
N MET A 1 23.89 13.55 7.89
CA MET A 1 22.77 13.96 7.01
C MET A 1 21.48 13.88 7.80
N SER A 2 20.65 14.91 7.77
CA SER A 2 19.36 14.91 8.45
C SER A 2 18.41 13.92 7.78
N GLN A 3 17.84 13.02 8.57
CA GLN A 3 16.91 11.98 8.14
C GLN A 3 15.48 12.49 8.28
N PHE A 4 14.63 12.30 7.27
CA PHE A 4 13.26 12.85 7.25
C PHE A 4 12.21 11.77 7.04
N PHE A 5 11.09 11.89 7.75
CA PHE A 5 9.85 11.25 7.40
C PHE A 5 9.10 12.11 6.39
N THR A 6 8.37 11.46 5.49
CA THR A 6 7.47 12.12 4.55
C THR A 6 6.05 11.61 4.76
N LEU A 7 5.16 12.52 5.13
CA LEU A 7 3.73 12.26 5.29
C LEU A 7 2.98 12.75 4.05
N TYR A 8 2.18 11.88 3.45
CA TYR A 8 1.22 12.24 2.41
C TYR A 8 -0.18 12.24 2.99
N THR A 9 -0.85 13.39 2.90
CA THR A 9 -2.19 13.61 3.44
C THR A 9 -3.03 14.40 2.45
N TYR A 10 -4.34 14.14 2.40
CA TYR A 10 -5.24 15.14 1.83
C TYR A 10 -5.26 16.37 2.75
N THR A 11 -5.48 17.56 2.20
CA THR A 11 -5.52 18.82 2.95
C THR A 11 -6.93 19.12 3.43
N PRO A 12 -7.33 18.77 4.67
CA PRO A 12 -8.61 19.23 5.19
C PRO A 12 -8.67 20.75 5.37
N TRP A 13 -7.52 21.43 5.39
CA TRP A 13 -7.41 22.90 5.52
C TRP A 13 -7.42 23.65 4.19
N ASP A 14 -7.25 22.97 3.05
CA ASP A 14 -7.35 23.54 1.72
C ASP A 14 -8.58 22.95 1.05
N GLY A 15 -9.74 23.52 1.38
CA GLY A 15 -11.06 23.08 0.90
C GLY A 15 -11.22 23.11 -0.62
N LEU A 16 -10.26 23.69 -1.35
CA LEU A 16 -10.23 23.74 -2.81
C LEU A 16 -9.50 22.54 -3.43
N LYS A 17 -8.71 21.80 -2.66
CA LYS A 17 -7.81 20.73 -3.13
C LYS A 17 -8.09 19.38 -2.47
N THR A 18 -9.35 18.95 -2.49
CA THR A 18 -9.78 17.69 -1.86
C THR A 18 -9.18 16.44 -2.50
N ASN A 19 -8.68 16.53 -3.74
CA ASN A 19 -8.12 15.40 -4.50
C ASN A 19 -6.58 15.43 -4.65
N GLU A 20 -5.90 16.52 -4.28
CA GLU A 20 -4.43 16.60 -4.34
C GLU A 20 -3.82 16.16 -3.01
N LEU A 21 -2.80 15.31 -3.07
CA LEU A 21 -2.05 14.90 -1.89
C LEU A 21 -1.02 15.98 -1.55
N SER A 22 -1.09 16.50 -0.34
CA SER A 22 -0.03 17.33 0.23
C SER A 22 1.03 16.50 0.89
N GLN A 23 2.27 16.98 0.76
CA GLN A 23 3.45 16.38 1.33
C GLN A 23 3.95 17.22 2.50
N VAL A 24 4.11 16.60 3.67
CA VAL A 24 4.74 17.22 4.84
C VAL A 24 6.04 16.48 5.14
N ARG A 25 7.15 17.21 5.19
CA ARG A 25 8.47 16.67 5.54
C ARG A 25 8.77 16.94 7.01
N LEU A 26 9.09 15.88 7.74
CA LEU A 26 9.26 15.89 9.19
C LEU A 26 10.66 15.42 9.54
N LEU A 27 11.37 16.14 10.38
CA LEU A 27 12.71 15.77 10.84
C LEU A 27 12.61 14.58 11.78
N SER A 28 13.35 13.51 11.47
CA SER A 28 13.40 12.31 12.32
C SER A 28 14.03 12.64 13.66
N LEU A 29 13.35 12.28 14.74
CA LEU A 29 13.88 12.51 16.08
C LEU A 29 15.14 11.71 16.37
N LYS A 30 15.39 10.60 15.67
CA LYS A 30 16.65 9.85 15.78
C LYS A 30 17.88 10.70 15.44
N SER A 31 17.70 11.75 14.63
CA SER A 31 18.76 12.69 14.28
C SER A 31 19.00 13.78 15.34
N ILE A 32 18.07 13.94 16.29
CA ILE A 32 18.11 14.94 17.37
C ILE A 32 18.38 14.28 18.72
N LEU A 33 17.57 13.28 19.06
CA LEU A 33 17.65 12.48 20.27
C LEU A 33 18.23 11.10 19.93
N LYS A 34 19.04 10.55 20.83
CA LYS A 34 19.59 9.20 20.67
C LYS A 34 18.53 8.10 20.81
N SER A 35 17.42 8.41 21.46
CA SER A 35 16.26 7.54 21.73
C SER A 35 14.97 8.23 21.31
N PHE A 36 13.93 7.45 21.06
CA PHE A 36 12.60 8.00 20.82
C PHE A 36 11.84 8.10 22.14
N PRO A 37 11.29 9.28 22.48
CA PRO A 37 10.51 9.44 23.69
C PRO A 37 9.17 8.70 23.56
N VAL A 38 8.82 7.97 24.61
CA VAL A 38 7.54 7.27 24.74
C VAL A 38 6.55 8.20 25.41
N ILE A 39 5.41 8.38 24.77
CA ILE A 39 4.33 9.24 25.22
C ILE A 39 3.18 8.35 25.69
N GLU A 40 2.74 8.65 26.91
CA GLU A 40 1.67 7.95 27.57
C GLU A 40 0.33 8.19 26.88
N LYS A 41 -0.60 7.24 27.05
CA LYS A 41 -1.90 7.27 26.38
C LYS A 41 -2.77 8.41 26.90
N GLU A 42 -2.60 8.74 28.18
CA GLU A 42 -3.26 9.78 28.95
C GLU A 42 -3.16 11.13 28.24
N PHE A 43 -2.01 11.45 27.64
CA PHE A 43 -1.86 12.66 26.84
C PHE A 43 -2.86 12.73 25.66
N PHE A 44 -3.07 11.63 24.96
CA PHE A 44 -4.00 11.57 23.83
C PHE A 44 -5.45 11.51 24.30
N ASP A 45 -5.72 10.84 25.41
CA ASP A 45 -7.06 10.79 26.01
C ASP A 45 -7.47 12.20 26.49
N ASP A 46 -6.54 12.97 27.06
CA ASP A 46 -6.70 14.38 27.42
C ASP A 46 -6.92 15.31 26.22
N LEU A 47 -6.30 15.03 25.07
CA LEU A 47 -6.57 15.78 23.85
C LEU A 47 -7.94 15.43 23.28
N LYS A 48 -8.32 14.15 23.30
CA LYS A 48 -9.62 13.69 22.82
C LYS A 48 -10.79 14.25 23.61
N SER A 49 -10.66 14.35 24.93
CA SER A 49 -11.71 14.98 25.75
C SER A 49 -11.98 16.42 25.31
N LYS A 50 -10.92 17.19 25.02
CA LYS A 50 -11.01 18.58 24.56
C LYS A 50 -11.65 18.75 23.19
N ILE A 51 -11.57 17.76 22.31
CA ILE A 51 -12.18 17.84 20.98
C ILE A 51 -13.70 17.98 21.07
N ASN A 52 -14.32 17.39 22.09
CA ASN A 52 -15.76 17.52 22.30
C ASN A 52 -16.15 18.92 22.82
N ASP A 53 -15.26 19.57 23.56
CA ASP A 53 -15.54 20.81 24.28
C ASP A 53 -15.08 22.07 23.50
N TYR A 54 -14.09 21.93 22.60
CA TYR A 54 -13.42 23.05 21.94
C TYR A 54 -13.38 22.85 20.42
N VAL A 55 -14.10 23.68 19.68
CA VAL A 55 -14.25 23.60 18.21
C VAL A 55 -12.91 23.70 17.47
N HIS A 56 -11.93 24.41 18.03
CA HIS A 56 -10.59 24.54 17.45
C HIS A 56 -9.69 23.32 17.69
N TYR A 57 -10.19 22.30 18.38
CA TYR A 57 -9.58 20.98 18.50
C TYR A 57 -10.36 20.00 17.65
N SER A 58 -9.69 19.25 16.77
CA SER A 58 -10.38 18.29 15.89
C SER A 58 -9.57 17.04 15.59
N ILE A 59 -10.27 15.98 15.17
CA ILE A 59 -9.68 14.77 14.58
C ILE A 59 -10.13 14.67 13.14
N THR A 60 -9.22 14.37 12.23
CA THR A 60 -9.53 14.15 10.81
C THR A 60 -8.81 12.92 10.25
N SER A 61 -9.52 12.07 9.54
CA SER A 61 -8.92 10.94 8.81
C SER A 61 -8.47 11.39 7.42
N CYS A 62 -7.16 11.60 7.23
CA CYS A 62 -6.62 12.11 5.97
C CYS A 62 -5.21 11.60 5.61
N ILE A 63 -4.53 10.87 6.51
CA ILE A 63 -3.22 10.28 6.22
C ILE A 63 -3.38 9.15 5.19
N ARG A 64 -2.57 9.17 4.14
CA ARG A 64 -2.63 8.24 3.01
C ARG A 64 -1.35 7.43 2.78
N ARG A 65 -0.19 7.96 3.16
CA ARG A 65 1.10 7.26 3.08
C ARG A 65 2.11 7.89 4.03
N ILE A 66 2.96 7.06 4.63
CA ILE A 66 4.10 7.49 5.43
C ILE A 66 5.33 6.79 4.88
N VAL A 67 6.33 7.58 4.51
CA VAL A 67 7.64 7.10 4.05
C VAL A 67 8.69 7.49 5.08
N GLY A 68 9.48 6.51 5.52
CA GLY A 68 10.56 6.70 6.46
C GLY A 68 11.82 7.31 5.86
N PRO A 69 12.84 7.55 6.70
CA PRO A 69 14.09 8.16 6.27
C PRO A 69 14.96 7.32 5.33
N ASN A 70 14.73 6.01 5.26
CA ASN A 70 15.42 5.06 4.40
C ASN A 70 14.53 4.65 3.20
N ASN A 71 13.51 5.45 2.88
CA ASN A 71 12.49 5.18 1.85
C ASN A 71 11.64 3.94 2.13
N GLU A 72 11.51 3.54 3.39
CA GLU A 72 10.62 2.46 3.82
C GLU A 72 9.18 2.94 3.90
N ASP A 73 8.25 2.17 3.34
CA ASP A 73 6.81 2.42 3.46
C ASP A 73 6.28 1.82 4.77
N TYR A 74 5.59 2.64 5.56
CA TYR A 74 4.99 2.21 6.82
C TYR A 74 3.49 1.93 6.69
N ASP A 75 2.99 1.04 7.54
CA ASP A 75 1.55 0.91 7.76
C ASP A 75 1.02 2.17 8.47
N ILE A 76 0.17 2.91 7.77
CA ILE A 76 -0.43 4.16 8.25
C ILE A 76 -1.38 3.96 9.44
N SER A 77 -1.92 2.75 9.64
CA SER A 77 -2.87 2.46 10.73
C SER A 77 -2.28 2.73 12.12
N SER A 78 -0.96 2.61 12.22
CA SER A 78 -0.19 2.76 13.45
C SER A 78 0.29 4.18 13.69
N PHE A 79 -0.15 5.18 12.92
CA PHE A 79 0.37 6.54 13.05
C PHE A 79 -0.71 7.57 13.34
N ASN A 80 -0.32 8.54 14.17
CA ASN A 80 -1.05 9.77 14.42
C ASN A 80 -0.14 10.95 14.09
N PHE A 81 -0.69 11.99 13.50
CA PHE A 81 0.02 13.24 13.26
C PHE A 81 -0.71 14.39 13.94
N ILE A 82 -0.03 15.12 14.82
CA ILE A 82 -0.58 16.32 15.45
C ILE A 82 -0.06 17.53 14.69
N TRP A 83 -0.98 18.42 14.31
CA TRP A 83 -0.67 19.73 13.77
C TRP A 83 -1.38 20.79 14.58
N ALA A 84 -0.63 21.69 15.19
CA ALA A 84 -1.16 22.75 16.03
C ALA A 84 -0.50 24.10 15.73
N LEU A 85 -1.25 25.15 16.04
CA LEU A 85 -0.78 26.53 16.04
C LEU A 85 -1.25 27.18 17.34
N ASP A 86 -0.34 27.83 18.04
CA ASP A 86 -0.67 28.50 19.30
C ASP A 86 -1.14 29.96 19.14
N ASP A 87 -1.48 30.60 20.25
CA ASP A 87 -1.88 32.01 20.32
C ASP A 87 -0.82 32.98 19.77
N GLN A 88 0.46 32.56 19.77
CA GLN A 88 1.63 33.29 19.27
C GLN A 88 2.00 32.95 17.82
N ASN A 89 1.18 32.20 17.08
CA ASN A 89 1.47 31.72 15.72
C ASN A 89 2.70 30.79 15.61
N ARG A 90 3.10 30.13 16.68
CA ARG A 90 4.13 29.09 16.65
C ARG A 90 3.49 27.78 16.22
N MET A 91 4.08 27.16 15.20
CA MET A 91 3.58 25.92 14.62
C MET A 91 4.24 24.72 15.28
N TYR A 92 3.44 23.70 15.56
CA TYR A 92 3.88 22.43 16.14
C TYR A 92 3.36 21.29 15.27
N GLN A 93 4.27 20.49 14.74
CA GLN A 93 3.96 19.29 13.96
C GLN A 93 4.71 18.11 14.57
N PHE A 94 3.96 17.06 14.90
CA PHE A 94 4.50 15.88 15.56
C PHE A 94 3.93 14.62 14.94
N LEU A 95 4.80 13.66 14.64
CA LEU A 95 4.43 12.34 14.15
C LEU A 95 4.67 11.32 15.25
N PHE A 96 3.64 10.54 15.54
CA PHE A 96 3.65 9.48 16.53
C PHE A 96 3.38 8.13 15.89
N GLN A 97 4.12 7.12 16.34
CA GLN A 97 3.88 5.72 16.02
C GLN A 97 3.29 5.01 17.23
N ASN A 98 2.06 4.54 17.12
CA ASN A 98 1.37 3.75 18.12
C ASN A 98 1.86 2.30 18.05
N ILE A 99 2.34 1.77 19.17
CA ILE A 99 2.71 0.37 19.32
C ILE A 99 1.81 -0.25 20.38
N LYS A 100 1.10 -1.33 20.00
CA LYS A 100 0.39 -2.17 20.95
C LYS A 100 1.39 -3.11 21.61
N LYS A 101 1.58 -2.97 22.93
CA LYS A 101 2.40 -3.89 23.72
C LYS A 101 1.52 -4.53 24.79
N LYS A 102 1.17 -5.81 24.59
CA LYS A 102 0.17 -6.54 25.40
C LYS A 102 -1.16 -5.77 25.41
N ASP A 103 -1.49 -5.13 26.52
CA ASP A 103 -2.75 -4.39 26.74
C ASP A 103 -2.58 -2.86 26.78
N ASN A 104 -1.34 -2.36 26.74
CA ASN A 104 -1.07 -0.92 26.77
C ASN A 104 -0.71 -0.41 25.37
N LEU A 105 -1.45 0.63 24.94
CA LEU A 105 -1.13 1.39 23.74
C LEU A 105 -0.08 2.45 24.13
N GLN A 106 1.13 2.32 23.59
CA GLN A 106 2.18 3.32 23.77
C GLN A 106 2.37 4.09 22.46
N SER A 107 2.57 5.40 22.55
CA SER A 107 2.79 6.25 21.38
C SER A 107 4.23 6.75 21.38
N ILE A 108 4.99 6.41 20.36
CA ILE A 108 6.39 6.81 20.23
C ILE A 108 6.45 8.07 19.36
N LEU A 109 7.04 9.15 19.87
CA LEU A 109 7.25 10.35 19.06
C LEU A 109 8.47 10.13 18.14
N VAL A 110 8.23 10.06 16.83
CA VAL A 110 9.24 9.64 15.85
C VAL A 110 9.79 10.77 14.98
N ALA A 111 9.00 11.82 14.76
CA ALA A 111 9.42 12.95 13.93
C ALA A 111 8.70 14.25 14.30
N LEU A 112 9.28 15.37 13.94
CA LEU A 112 8.74 16.70 14.23
C LEU A 112 9.02 17.73 13.12
N ALA A 113 8.25 18.80 13.11
CA ALA A 113 8.48 20.02 12.33
C ALA A 113 7.82 21.22 13.06
N PRO A 114 8.20 22.47 12.75
CA PRO A 114 9.22 22.89 11.79
C PRO A 114 10.67 22.70 12.32
N PRO A 115 11.73 22.95 11.51
CA PRO A 115 13.12 22.72 11.92
C PRO A 115 13.56 23.46 13.19
N GLU A 116 12.95 24.61 13.48
CA GLU A 116 13.15 25.40 14.70
C GLU A 116 12.79 24.59 15.95
N LEU A 117 11.72 23.78 15.85
CA LEU A 117 11.32 22.87 16.92
C LEU A 117 12.38 21.79 17.14
N GLY A 118 13.03 21.32 16.07
CA GLY A 118 14.17 20.41 16.16
C GLY A 118 15.36 21.00 16.91
N LYS A 119 15.65 22.30 16.71
CA LYS A 119 16.69 22.99 17.47
C LYS A 119 16.36 23.05 18.96
N LEU A 120 15.11 23.37 19.30
CA LEU A 120 14.66 23.38 20.70
C LEU A 120 14.76 22.00 21.36
N PHE A 121 14.39 20.94 20.65
CA PHE A 121 14.55 19.56 21.14
C PHE A 121 16.02 19.16 21.29
N SER A 122 16.93 19.64 20.43
CA SER A 122 18.37 19.39 20.59
C SER A 122 18.94 20.09 21.84
N GLU A 123 18.49 21.31 22.12
CA GLU A 123 19.01 22.14 23.21
C GLU A 123 18.47 21.69 24.58
N TYR A 124 17.15 21.50 24.68
CA TYR A 124 16.44 21.23 25.94
C TYR A 124 16.03 19.77 26.13
N LYS A 125 16.26 18.90 25.13
CA LYS A 125 16.03 17.45 25.18
C LYS A 125 14.62 17.07 25.64
N GLU A 126 14.50 16.32 26.73
CA GLU A 126 13.23 15.77 27.21
C GLU A 126 12.37 16.82 27.93
N GLU A 127 12.99 17.85 28.53
CA GLU A 127 12.27 18.87 29.30
C GLU A 127 11.29 19.67 28.43
N ILE A 128 11.63 19.89 27.16
CA ILE A 128 10.78 20.63 26.23
C ILE A 128 9.52 19.85 25.86
N ILE A 129 9.55 18.52 25.92
CA ILE A 129 8.42 17.65 25.59
C ILE A 129 7.27 17.96 26.54
N HIS A 130 7.53 17.95 27.85
CA HIS A 130 6.53 18.26 28.86
C HIS A 130 5.98 19.68 28.70
N ARG A 131 6.84 20.67 28.43
CA ARG A 131 6.41 22.07 28.25
C ARG A 131 5.49 22.23 27.06
N ILE A 132 5.86 21.67 25.90
CA ILE A 132 5.04 21.78 24.69
C ILE A 132 3.76 20.97 24.85
N PHE A 133 3.81 19.76 25.38
CA PHE A 133 2.62 18.91 25.46
C PHE A 133 1.62 19.46 26.48
N SER A 134 2.12 20.08 27.56
CA SER A 134 1.28 20.85 28.48
C SER A 134 0.65 22.07 27.81
N LEU A 135 1.36 22.75 26.88
CA LEU A 135 0.81 23.85 26.09
C LEU A 135 -0.29 23.36 25.14
N LEU A 136 -0.05 22.25 24.42
CA LEU A 136 -1.05 21.63 23.53
C LEU A 136 -2.31 21.20 24.29
N ASN A 137 -2.19 20.88 25.58
CA ASN A 137 -3.30 20.58 26.48
C ASN A 137 -3.97 21.82 27.10
N LYS A 138 -3.66 23.05 26.67
CA LYS A 138 -4.33 24.28 27.14
C LYS A 138 -5.11 24.94 26.00
N PRO A 139 -6.43 24.68 25.89
CA PRO A 139 -7.25 25.25 24.81
C PRO A 139 -7.19 26.78 24.70
N SER A 140 -7.05 27.48 25.82
CA SER A 140 -6.93 28.95 25.85
C SER A 140 -5.64 29.50 25.23
N LYS A 141 -4.65 28.64 24.97
CA LYS A 141 -3.35 28.97 24.37
C LYS A 141 -3.18 28.45 22.96
N ILE A 142 -4.20 27.78 22.41
CA ILE A 142 -4.15 27.13 21.11
C ILE A 142 -5.14 27.81 20.18
N LYS A 143 -4.66 28.23 18.99
CA LYS A 143 -5.52 28.73 17.91
C LYS A 143 -6.22 27.59 17.20
N PHE A 144 -5.49 26.52 16.90
CA PHE A 144 -6.07 25.26 16.47
C PHE A 144 -5.14 24.08 16.79
N LEU A 145 -5.73 22.91 16.96
CA LEU A 145 -5.03 21.63 17.05
C LEU A 145 -5.83 20.58 16.28
N MET A 146 -5.17 19.93 15.32
CA MET A 146 -5.73 18.84 14.56
C MET A 146 -4.93 17.56 14.78
N ILE A 147 -5.63 16.48 15.09
CA ILE A 147 -5.08 15.13 15.12
C ILE A 147 -5.47 14.46 13.80
N LEU A 148 -4.48 14.26 12.94
CA LEU A 148 -4.66 13.56 11.67
C LEU A 148 -4.41 12.06 11.89
N ILE A 149 -5.34 11.25 11.42
CA ILE A 149 -5.28 9.79 11.47
C ILE A 149 -5.38 9.20 10.05
N HIS A 150 -5.14 7.89 9.93
CA HIS A 150 -5.24 7.18 8.65
C HIS A 150 -6.64 7.25 8.03
N LYS A 151 -6.68 7.34 6.70
CA LYS A 151 -7.90 7.26 5.90
C LYS A 151 -7.85 6.02 5.00
N GLY A 152 -8.61 4.99 5.38
CA GLY A 152 -8.71 3.75 4.61
C GLY A 152 -7.37 3.02 4.50
N LYS A 153 -7.15 2.33 3.38
CA LYS A 153 -5.88 1.67 3.05
C LYS A 153 -4.82 2.69 2.65
N SER A 154 -3.55 2.33 2.82
CA SER A 154 -2.45 3.18 2.34
C SER A 154 -2.38 3.18 0.82
N LEU A 155 -1.84 4.25 0.23
CA LEU A 155 -1.65 4.33 -1.23
C LEU A 155 -0.78 3.18 -1.75
N ALA A 156 0.25 2.78 -0.98
CA ALA A 156 1.08 1.64 -1.33
C ALA A 156 0.27 0.33 -1.40
N GLN A 157 -0.62 0.11 -0.44
CA GLN A 157 -1.53 -1.05 -0.43
C GLN A 157 -2.56 -0.99 -1.57
N GLU A 158 -3.11 0.19 -1.86
CA GLU A 158 -4.03 0.40 -2.99
C GLU A 158 -3.33 0.07 -4.33
N HIS A 159 -2.10 0.54 -4.54
CA HIS A 159 -1.32 0.22 -5.74
C HIS A 159 -1.02 -1.28 -5.88
N GLN A 160 -0.61 -1.95 -4.80
CA GLN A 160 -0.39 -3.41 -4.80
C GLN A 160 -1.68 -4.18 -5.12
N THR A 161 -2.81 -3.76 -4.56
CA THR A 161 -4.12 -4.38 -4.81
C THR A 161 -4.53 -4.20 -6.28
N LEU A 162 -4.30 -3.02 -6.86
CA LEU A 162 -4.58 -2.73 -8.27
C LEU A 162 -3.68 -3.53 -9.22
N GLN A 163 -2.40 -3.69 -8.89
CA GLN A 163 -1.46 -4.53 -9.66
C GLN A 163 -1.92 -6.00 -9.65
N TYR A 164 -2.21 -6.54 -8.46
CA TYR A 164 -2.73 -7.91 -8.31
C TYR A 164 -4.03 -8.12 -9.11
N TYR A 165 -4.95 -7.15 -9.08
CA TYR A 165 -6.19 -7.23 -9.85
C TYR A 165 -5.94 -7.21 -11.36
N LYS A 166 -5.01 -6.37 -11.85
CA LYS A 166 -4.61 -6.34 -13.27
C LYS A 166 -3.98 -7.66 -13.71
N GLU A 167 -3.05 -8.21 -12.93
CA GLU A 167 -2.42 -9.50 -13.22
C GLU A 167 -3.46 -10.64 -13.30
N ASN A 168 -4.43 -10.65 -12.40
CA ASN A 168 -5.51 -11.63 -12.45
C ASN A 168 -6.45 -11.43 -13.64
N MET A 169 -6.79 -10.19 -13.98
CA MET A 169 -7.56 -9.86 -15.19
C MET A 169 -6.83 -10.31 -16.46
N GLU A 170 -5.50 -10.17 -16.51
CA GLU A 170 -4.69 -10.68 -17.63
C GLU A 170 -4.70 -12.20 -17.70
N LYS A 171 -4.63 -12.90 -16.56
CA LYS A 171 -4.82 -14.37 -16.51
C LYS A 171 -6.19 -14.80 -17.01
N PHE A 172 -7.27 -14.12 -16.61
CA PHE A 172 -8.63 -14.40 -17.09
C PHE A 172 -8.76 -14.14 -18.60
N LYS A 173 -8.19 -13.05 -19.11
CA LYS A 173 -8.15 -12.79 -20.56
C LYS A 173 -7.37 -13.86 -21.32
N PHE A 174 -6.27 -14.34 -20.75
CA PHE A 174 -5.48 -15.42 -21.33
C PHE A 174 -6.25 -16.75 -21.37
N ILE A 175 -6.91 -17.14 -20.26
CA ILE A 175 -7.77 -18.33 -20.20
C ILE A 175 -8.92 -18.22 -21.21
N ASN A 176 -9.64 -17.09 -21.24
CA ASN A 176 -10.71 -16.88 -22.21
C ASN A 176 -10.19 -16.92 -23.66
N LYS A 177 -8.95 -16.50 -23.91
CA LYS A 177 -8.32 -16.60 -25.23
C LYS A 177 -7.95 -18.03 -25.61
N LEU A 178 -7.57 -18.87 -24.65
CA LEU A 178 -7.35 -20.30 -24.85
C LEU A 178 -8.68 -21.04 -25.11
N GLU A 179 -9.74 -20.70 -24.38
CA GLU A 179 -11.08 -21.28 -24.59
C GLU A 179 -11.68 -20.89 -25.95
N ASN A 180 -11.43 -19.67 -26.40
CA ASN A 180 -11.94 -19.15 -27.68
C ASN A 180 -10.94 -19.27 -28.84
N MET A 181 -9.82 -19.97 -28.65
CA MET A 181 -8.93 -20.27 -29.77
C MET A 181 -9.65 -21.26 -30.70
N PRO A 182 -9.86 -20.93 -31.98
CA PRO A 182 -10.52 -21.83 -32.90
C PRO A 182 -9.69 -23.11 -32.96
N ASN A 183 -10.32 -24.19 -32.52
CA ASN A 183 -9.81 -25.54 -32.60
C ASN A 183 -9.62 -25.82 -34.10
N ILE A 184 -8.41 -25.62 -34.64
CA ILE A 184 -8.10 -25.91 -36.04
C ILE A 184 -8.21 -27.44 -36.15
N ARG A 185 -9.42 -27.91 -36.42
CA ARG A 185 -9.83 -29.30 -36.64
C ARG A 185 -9.80 -30.25 -35.44
N GLY A 186 -10.18 -29.81 -34.24
CA GLY A 186 -10.66 -30.73 -33.20
C GLY A 186 -9.68 -31.80 -32.70
N GLN A 187 -8.38 -31.67 -32.92
CA GLN A 187 -7.38 -32.67 -32.54
C GLN A 187 -6.23 -32.01 -31.80
N TRP A 188 -6.08 -32.34 -30.51
CA TRP A 188 -5.00 -31.83 -29.65
C TRP A 188 -3.59 -32.36 -30.03
N TYR A 189 -3.50 -33.34 -30.94
CA TYR A 189 -2.25 -33.95 -31.38
C TYR A 189 -2.28 -34.26 -32.89
N PRO A 190 -1.14 -34.10 -33.62
CA PRO A 190 -1.06 -34.50 -35.02
C PRO A 190 -1.33 -36.00 -35.14
N SER A 191 -2.30 -36.38 -35.97
CA SER A 191 -2.69 -37.77 -36.13
C SER A 191 -1.52 -38.59 -36.70
N TYR A 192 -1.08 -39.63 -36.00
CA TYR A 192 0.00 -40.54 -36.41
C TYR A 192 -0.41 -41.54 -37.51
N HIS A 193 -1.45 -41.24 -38.30
CA HIS A 193 -1.90 -42.12 -39.37
C HIS A 193 -0.85 -42.17 -40.49
N PRO A 194 -0.47 -43.37 -40.96
CA PRO A 194 0.46 -43.52 -42.08
C PRO A 194 -0.14 -42.90 -43.36
N ARG A 195 0.72 -42.36 -44.22
CA ARG A 195 0.35 -41.82 -45.53
C ARG A 195 0.60 -42.86 -46.63
N CYS A 196 -0.28 -42.90 -47.63
CA CYS A 196 -0.05 -43.72 -48.81
C CYS A 196 1.17 -43.21 -49.60
N PRO A 197 2.13 -44.08 -49.98
CA PRO A 197 3.32 -43.65 -50.72
C PRO A 197 3.02 -43.17 -52.15
N VAL A 198 1.85 -43.52 -52.72
CA VAL A 198 1.48 -43.15 -54.10
C VAL A 198 0.63 -41.89 -54.15
N CYS A 199 -0.45 -41.80 -53.36
CA CYS A 199 -1.37 -40.66 -53.42
C CYS A 199 -1.22 -39.68 -52.24
N ASN A 200 -0.25 -39.93 -51.34
CA ASN A 200 0.09 -39.12 -50.16
C ASN A 200 -1.09 -38.77 -49.23
N THR A 201 -2.19 -39.51 -49.35
CA THR A 201 -3.40 -39.33 -48.52
C THR A 201 -3.24 -40.11 -47.22
N TYR A 202 -3.75 -39.55 -46.12
CA TYR A 202 -3.76 -40.21 -44.82
C TYR A 202 -4.67 -41.45 -44.84
N MET A 203 -4.17 -42.57 -44.35
CA MET A 203 -4.94 -43.80 -44.20
C MET A 203 -5.70 -43.75 -42.88
N THR A 204 -6.83 -43.03 -42.88
CA THR A 204 -7.67 -42.79 -41.69
C THR A 204 -8.62 -43.93 -41.35
N GLU A 205 -8.77 -44.93 -42.23
CA GLU A 205 -9.72 -46.07 -42.07
C GLU A 205 -9.03 -47.35 -41.56
N LEU A 206 -7.98 -47.22 -40.74
CA LEU A 206 -7.21 -48.37 -40.20
C LEU A 206 -7.65 -48.80 -38.80
N ASP A 207 -8.84 -48.39 -38.35
CA ASP A 207 -9.43 -48.81 -37.08
C ASP A 207 -9.78 -50.31 -37.13
N GLY A 208 -8.79 -51.15 -36.76
CA GLY A 208 -8.92 -52.61 -36.71
C GLY A 208 -7.75 -53.40 -37.30
N TYR A 209 -6.71 -52.74 -37.82
CA TYR A 209 -5.57 -53.43 -38.43
C TYR A 209 -4.68 -54.11 -37.38
N LYS A 210 -5.00 -55.37 -37.04
CA LYS A 210 -4.11 -56.22 -36.25
C LYS A 210 -2.88 -56.56 -37.09
N VAL A 211 -1.72 -56.08 -36.64
CA VAL A 211 -0.40 -56.40 -37.19
C VAL A 211 -0.28 -57.92 -37.31
N GLY A 212 -0.25 -58.45 -38.54
CA GLY A 212 -0.04 -59.88 -38.74
C GLY A 212 -0.31 -60.42 -40.14
N LEU A 213 -1.48 -60.22 -40.76
CA LEU A 213 -1.91 -61.09 -41.87
C LEU A 213 -2.93 -60.45 -42.86
N GLY A 214 -2.88 -59.14 -43.07
CA GLY A 214 -3.72 -58.45 -44.07
C GLY A 214 -2.88 -57.73 -45.11
N ARG A 215 -3.42 -57.46 -46.29
CA ARG A 215 -2.82 -56.57 -47.28
C ARG A 215 -3.31 -55.14 -47.04
N LEU A 216 -2.43 -54.14 -47.10
CA LEU A 216 -2.77 -52.72 -46.89
C LEU A 216 -3.18 -52.10 -48.23
N ILE A 217 -4.49 -51.99 -48.48
CA ILE A 217 -5.02 -51.36 -49.70
C ILE A 217 -5.42 -49.92 -49.38
N CYS A 218 -4.88 -48.96 -50.14
CA CYS A 218 -5.28 -47.56 -50.02
C CYS A 218 -6.72 -47.36 -50.54
N PRO A 219 -7.67 -46.83 -49.73
CA PRO A 219 -9.06 -46.68 -50.15
C PRO A 219 -9.26 -45.67 -51.27
N LYS A 220 -8.28 -44.77 -51.51
CA LYS A 220 -8.38 -43.70 -52.50
C LYS A 220 -7.76 -44.05 -53.86
N CYS A 221 -6.65 -44.78 -53.88
CA CYS A 221 -5.95 -45.11 -55.13
C CYS A 221 -5.78 -46.61 -55.38
N GLY A 222 -6.27 -47.47 -54.48
CA GLY A 222 -6.18 -48.92 -54.61
C GLY A 222 -4.76 -49.49 -54.46
N PHE A 223 -3.78 -48.67 -54.09
CA PHE A 223 -2.39 -49.13 -53.93
C PHE A 223 -2.31 -50.18 -52.82
N GLU A 224 -1.81 -51.36 -53.17
CA GLU A 224 -1.59 -52.50 -52.28
C GLU A 224 -0.08 -52.71 -52.09
N LYS A 225 0.37 -52.79 -50.85
CA LYS A 225 1.75 -53.18 -50.52
C LYS A 225 1.72 -54.61 -49.98
N GLU A 226 2.34 -55.55 -50.70
CA GLU A 226 2.63 -56.90 -50.20
C GLU A 226 3.57 -56.86 -49.00
#